data_AF-A0A087TEV1-F1
#
_entry.id   AF-A0A087TEV1-F1
#
_cell.length_a   1.000
_cell.length_b   1.000
_cell.length_c   1.000
_cell.angle_alpha   90.00
_cell.angle_beta   90.00
_cell.angle_gamma   90.00
#
_symmetry.space_group_name_H-M   'P 1'
#
loop_
_entity.id
_entity.type
_entity.pdbx_description
1 polymer ?
#
loop_
_entity_poly.entity_id
_entity_poly.type
_entity_poly.pdbx_seq_one_letter_code
_entity_poly.pdbx_strand_id
1 'polypeptide(L)'
;MTTPVLTVQTYTFVCDVLFDRISRSMHTPQEKAQILWWFIGTKSVMQTQRNCRRIYQKDPPSKSSILRWKKNFLESGSIADKKRSGRPCTSDFGVKRIRETFLHNPRRSVRSAARKLDMPFSTVYKVTKNTLRLHAYKVQIVQVLEPDETPRRMAFATDMLRKIEDAAEFLKRIMFSDEASSHLSGIANRHHVRIWGSENPH
;
A
#
# COMPACT_ATOMS: atom_id res chain seq x y z
N MET A 1 16.67 -9.09 -40.62
CA MET A 1 16.15 -9.02 -39.23
C MET A 1 15.32 -7.75 -39.10
N THR A 2 14.02 -7.82 -39.37
CA THR A 2 13.15 -6.65 -39.38
C THR A 2 11.72 -7.10 -39.06
N THR A 3 11.37 -7.16 -37.77
CA THR A 3 10.01 -7.00 -37.24
C THR A 3 10.02 -7.01 -35.71
N PRO A 4 9.97 -5.84 -35.05
CA PRO A 4 9.24 -5.76 -33.78
C PRO A 4 8.31 -4.54 -33.67
N VAL A 5 8.04 -3.82 -34.77
CA VAL A 5 7.22 -2.58 -34.73
C VAL A 5 5.71 -2.87 -34.83
N LEU A 6 5.31 -3.91 -35.59
CA LEU A 6 3.90 -4.22 -35.87
C LEU A 6 3.14 -4.80 -34.67
N THR A 7 3.81 -5.51 -33.76
CA THR A 7 3.17 -6.12 -32.57
C THR A 7 2.86 -5.12 -31.47
N VAL A 8 3.62 -4.02 -31.36
CA VAL A 8 3.36 -2.95 -30.37
C VAL A 8 2.21 -2.05 -30.84
N GLN A 9 2.16 -1.69 -32.13
CA GLN A 9 1.07 -0.88 -32.71
C GLN A 9 -0.29 -1.58 -32.67
N THR A 10 -0.32 -2.91 -32.83
CA THR A 10 -1.56 -3.68 -32.77
C THR A 10 -2.08 -3.81 -31.33
N TYR A 11 -1.20 -3.92 -30.33
CA TYR A 11 -1.60 -3.99 -28.92
C TYR A 11 -2.16 -2.66 -28.41
N THR A 12 -1.53 -1.53 -28.75
CA THR A 12 -2.05 -0.20 -28.39
C THR A 12 -3.41 0.05 -29.04
N PHE A 13 -3.57 -0.30 -30.32
CA PHE A 13 -4.84 -0.15 -31.03
C PHE A 13 -5.97 -1.00 -30.42
N VAL A 14 -5.69 -2.26 -30.05
CA VAL A 14 -6.69 -3.13 -29.39
C VAL A 14 -7.06 -2.57 -28.01
N CYS A 15 -6.10 -2.08 -27.23
CA CYS A 15 -6.37 -1.46 -25.93
C CYS A 15 -7.19 -0.18 -26.04
N ASP A 16 -6.87 0.69 -27.01
CA ASP A 16 -7.60 1.94 -27.24
C ASP A 16 -9.03 1.69 -27.72
N VAL A 17 -9.23 0.72 -28.63
CA VAL A 17 -10.57 0.31 -29.07
C VAL A 17 -11.36 -0.34 -27.94
N LEU A 18 -10.72 -1.16 -27.08
CA LEU A 18 -11.40 -1.75 -25.92
C LEU A 18 -11.79 -0.67 -24.90
N PHE A 19 -10.90 0.27 -24.62
CA PHE A 19 -11.12 1.35 -23.67
C PHE A 19 -12.22 2.30 -24.16
N ASP A 20 -12.19 2.68 -25.43
CA ASP A 20 -13.23 3.51 -26.05
C ASP A 20 -14.59 2.80 -26.07
N ARG A 21 -14.61 1.49 -26.37
CA ARG A 21 -15.83 0.66 -26.27
C ARG A 21 -16.36 0.55 -24.83
N ILE A 22 -15.47 0.40 -23.84
CA ILE A 22 -15.84 0.36 -22.42
C ILE A 22 -16.40 1.72 -21.99
N SER A 23 -15.74 2.82 -22.38
CA SER A 23 -16.15 4.20 -22.08
C SER A 23 -17.54 4.51 -22.66
N ARG A 24 -17.79 4.13 -23.92
CA ARG A 24 -19.09 4.32 -24.59
C ARG A 24 -20.23 3.47 -24.01
N SER A 25 -19.90 2.38 -23.31
CA SER A 25 -20.88 1.48 -22.67
C SER A 25 -21.25 1.87 -21.23
N MET A 26 -20.46 2.75 -20.60
CA MET A 26 -20.66 3.16 -19.21
C MET A 26 -21.58 4.37 -19.11
N HIS A 27 -22.70 4.18 -18.40
CA HIS A 27 -23.64 5.24 -18.07
C HIS A 27 -23.43 5.78 -16.66
N THR A 28 -23.47 7.10 -16.53
CA THR A 28 -23.44 7.78 -15.22
C THR A 28 -24.73 7.50 -14.44
N PRO A 29 -24.74 7.63 -13.11
CA PRO A 29 -25.97 7.44 -12.32
C PRO A 29 -27.15 8.30 -12.80
N GLN A 30 -26.88 9.52 -13.23
CA GLN A 30 -27.85 10.47 -13.78
C GLN A 30 -28.38 9.99 -15.14
N GLU A 31 -27.50 9.56 -16.04
CA GLU A 31 -27.89 8.96 -17.33
C GLU A 31 -28.76 7.72 -17.10
N LYS A 32 -28.39 6.84 -16.16
CA LYS A 32 -29.17 5.65 -15.81
C LYS A 32 -30.58 6.03 -15.31
N ALA A 33 -30.69 7.08 -14.50
CA ALA A 33 -31.99 7.57 -14.01
C ALA A 33 -32.87 8.10 -15.14
N GLN A 34 -32.31 8.90 -16.05
CA GLN A 34 -33.05 9.43 -17.19
C GLN A 34 -33.50 8.34 -18.16
N ILE A 35 -32.63 7.35 -18.41
CA ILE A 35 -32.96 6.18 -19.24
C ILE A 35 -34.09 5.38 -18.59
N LEU A 36 -34.07 5.21 -17.26
CA LEU A 36 -35.13 4.53 -16.53
C LEU A 36 -36.45 5.32 -16.61
N TRP A 37 -36.40 6.65 -16.52
CA TRP A 37 -37.57 7.52 -16.68
C TRP A 37 -38.23 7.35 -18.07
N TRP A 38 -37.44 7.36 -19.15
CA TRP A 38 -37.95 7.06 -20.49
C TRP A 38 -38.55 5.65 -20.59
N PHE A 39 -37.93 4.66 -19.96
CA PHE A 39 -38.45 3.29 -19.96
C PHE A 39 -39.80 3.18 -19.24
N ILE A 40 -39.97 3.88 -18.11
CA ILE A 40 -41.24 3.91 -17.36
C ILE A 40 -42.34 4.55 -18.20
N GLY A 41 -42.06 5.68 -18.86
CA GLY A 41 -43.03 6.39 -19.69
C GLY A 41 -43.40 5.64 -20.99
N THR A 42 -42.42 5.07 -21.68
CA THR A 42 -42.64 4.42 -22.99
C THR A 42 -43.01 2.94 -22.90
N LYS A 43 -42.69 2.28 -21.78
CA LYS A 43 -42.77 0.81 -21.58
C LYS A 43 -42.08 -0.02 -22.68
N SER A 44 -41.21 0.61 -23.48
CA SER A 44 -40.57 0.01 -24.65
C SER A 44 -39.06 0.16 -24.58
N VAL A 45 -38.37 -0.98 -24.57
CA VAL A 45 -36.89 -1.02 -24.56
C VAL A 45 -36.34 -0.41 -25.83
N MET A 46 -36.90 -0.75 -27.00
CA MET A 46 -36.41 -0.22 -28.28
C MET A 46 -36.51 1.31 -28.34
N GLN A 47 -37.64 1.88 -27.88
CA GLN A 47 -37.83 3.33 -27.87
C GLN A 47 -36.87 4.02 -26.89
N THR A 48 -36.65 3.41 -25.73
CA THR A 48 -35.69 3.89 -24.74
C THR A 48 -34.26 3.89 -25.28
N GLN A 49 -33.86 2.80 -25.96
CA GLN A 49 -32.54 2.68 -26.57
C GLN A 49 -32.34 3.66 -27.73
N ARG A 50 -33.38 3.93 -28.54
CA ARG A 50 -33.36 4.98 -29.57
C ARG A 50 -33.18 6.37 -28.97
N ASN A 51 -33.91 6.69 -27.90
CA ASN A 51 -33.76 7.96 -27.18
C ASN A 51 -32.35 8.12 -26.60
N CYS A 52 -31.79 7.04 -26.04
CA CYS A 52 -30.43 7.03 -25.52
C CYS A 52 -29.38 7.32 -26.60
N ARG A 53 -29.47 6.67 -27.77
CA ARG A 53 -28.59 6.95 -28.92
C ARG A 53 -28.71 8.40 -29.39
N ARG A 54 -29.94 8.93 -29.47
CA ARG A 54 -30.20 10.30 -29.95
C ARG A 54 -29.64 11.37 -29.02
N ILE A 55 -29.82 11.19 -27.70
CA ILE A 55 -29.49 12.23 -26.71
C ILE A 55 -28.06 12.12 -26.22
N TYR A 56 -27.60 10.91 -25.91
CA TYR A 56 -26.28 10.69 -25.30
C TYR A 56 -25.21 10.26 -26.30
N GLN A 57 -25.57 9.89 -27.53
CA GLN A 57 -24.63 9.42 -28.56
C GLN A 57 -23.72 8.25 -28.09
N LYS A 58 -24.22 7.48 -27.10
CA LYS A 58 -23.56 6.31 -26.50
C LYS A 58 -24.24 5.02 -26.92
N ASP A 59 -23.55 3.92 -26.72
CA ASP A 59 -24.16 2.60 -26.92
C ASP A 59 -25.29 2.42 -25.91
N PRO A 60 -26.51 2.08 -26.35
CA PRO A 60 -27.63 2.01 -25.46
C PRO A 60 -27.49 0.80 -24.52
N PRO A 61 -27.99 0.89 -23.28
CA PRO A 61 -27.88 -0.19 -22.34
C PRO A 61 -28.72 -1.39 -22.78
N SER A 62 -28.25 -2.59 -22.46
CA SER A 62 -28.96 -3.84 -22.75
C SER A 62 -30.31 -3.89 -22.02
N LYS A 63 -31.26 -4.68 -22.56
CA LYS A 63 -32.57 -4.94 -21.91
C LYS A 63 -32.39 -5.43 -20.47
N SER A 64 -31.45 -6.33 -20.22
CA SER A 64 -31.20 -6.88 -18.88
C SER A 64 -30.64 -5.83 -17.92
N SER A 65 -29.77 -4.92 -18.39
CA SER A 65 -29.29 -3.79 -17.59
C SER A 65 -30.42 -2.85 -17.18
N ILE A 66 -31.31 -2.48 -18.11
CA ILE A 66 -32.44 -1.58 -17.85
C ILE A 66 -33.41 -2.22 -16.83
N LEU A 67 -33.74 -3.50 -17.01
CA LEU A 67 -34.61 -4.22 -16.07
C LEU A 67 -33.96 -4.38 -14.69
N ARG A 68 -32.64 -4.63 -14.63
CA ARG A 68 -31.89 -4.68 -13.38
C ARG A 68 -31.90 -3.33 -12.66
N TRP A 69 -31.75 -2.21 -13.38
CA TRP A 69 -31.87 -0.87 -12.79
C TRP A 69 -33.26 -0.60 -12.26
N LYS A 70 -34.32 -0.97 -13.02
CA LYS A 70 -35.70 -0.88 -12.54
C LYS A 70 -35.91 -1.67 -11.24
N LYS A 71 -35.43 -2.92 -11.20
CA LYS A 71 -35.53 -3.77 -10.01
C LYS A 71 -34.82 -3.15 -8.81
N ASN A 72 -33.54 -2.77 -8.97
CA ASN A 72 -32.77 -2.14 -7.91
C ASN A 72 -33.42 -0.84 -7.41
N PHE A 73 -33.96 -0.03 -8.32
CA PHE A 73 -34.65 1.21 -7.97
C PHE A 73 -35.91 0.96 -7.14
N LEU A 74 -36.74 -0.02 -7.54
CA LEU A 74 -37.95 -0.38 -6.80
C LEU A 74 -37.65 -1.01 -5.43
N GLU A 75 -36.58 -1.81 -5.31
CA GLU A 75 -36.23 -2.50 -4.06
C GLU A 75 -35.45 -1.62 -3.08
N SER A 76 -34.56 -0.75 -3.56
CA SER A 76 -33.58 -0.05 -2.73
C SER A 76 -33.55 1.48 -2.92
N GLY A 77 -34.36 2.03 -3.82
CA GLY A 77 -34.39 3.46 -4.15
C GLY A 77 -33.16 3.98 -4.88
N SER A 78 -32.19 3.10 -5.21
CA SER A 78 -30.92 3.48 -5.82
C SER A 78 -30.66 2.75 -7.14
N ILE A 79 -30.06 3.48 -8.09
CA ILE A 79 -29.62 2.99 -9.40
C ILE A 79 -28.09 2.79 -9.43
N ALA A 80 -27.40 3.17 -8.36
CA ALA A 80 -25.96 3.00 -8.23
C ALA A 80 -25.60 1.50 -8.20
N ASP A 81 -24.42 1.17 -8.73
CA ASP A 81 -23.92 -0.18 -8.65
C ASP A 81 -23.58 -0.50 -7.19
N LYS A 82 -23.97 -1.70 -6.73
CA LYS A 82 -23.66 -2.15 -5.36
C LYS A 82 -22.16 -2.25 -5.17
N LYS A 83 -21.68 -1.94 -3.97
CA LYS A 83 -20.28 -2.10 -3.60
C LYS A 83 -19.87 -3.55 -3.84
N ARG A 84 -18.84 -3.74 -4.67
CA ARG A 84 -18.29 -5.08 -4.93
C ARG A 84 -17.59 -5.58 -3.67
N SER A 85 -17.73 -6.87 -3.36
CA SER A 85 -17.12 -7.51 -2.19
C SER A 85 -15.58 -7.51 -2.22
N GLY A 86 -14.98 -7.15 -3.36
CA GLY A 86 -13.53 -7.09 -3.52
C GLY A 86 -12.87 -8.46 -3.54
N ARG A 87 -11.54 -8.48 -3.58
CA ARG A 87 -10.76 -9.72 -3.52
C ARG A 87 -10.82 -10.28 -2.09
N PRO A 88 -11.05 -11.60 -1.90
CA PRO A 88 -11.03 -12.22 -0.57
C PRO A 88 -9.72 -11.90 0.17
N CYS A 89 -9.87 -11.49 1.43
CA CYS A 89 -8.75 -11.25 2.34
C CYS A 89 -8.41 -12.55 3.11
N THR A 90 -7.23 -12.58 3.74
CA THR A 90 -6.82 -13.65 4.66
C THR A 90 -7.89 -13.89 5.72
N SER A 91 -8.15 -15.15 6.08
CA SER A 91 -9.12 -15.52 7.12
C SER A 91 -8.75 -14.97 8.50
N ASP A 92 -9.74 -14.71 9.35
CA ASP A 92 -9.55 -14.22 10.73
C ASP A 92 -8.67 -15.17 11.55
N PHE A 93 -8.78 -16.47 11.32
CA PHE A 93 -7.91 -17.48 11.94
C PHE A 93 -6.43 -17.26 11.58
N GLY A 94 -6.13 -16.97 10.31
CA GLY A 94 -4.77 -16.65 9.86
C GLY A 94 -4.24 -15.38 10.51
N VAL A 95 -5.08 -14.35 10.62
CA VAL A 95 -4.72 -13.08 11.28
C VAL A 95 -4.38 -13.31 12.76
N LYS A 96 -5.18 -14.12 13.47
CA LYS A 96 -4.94 -14.46 14.88
C LYS A 96 -3.59 -15.17 15.08
N ARG A 97 -3.28 -16.18 14.26
CA ARG A 97 -1.99 -16.89 14.32
C ARG A 97 -0.78 -15.98 14.08
N ILE A 98 -0.91 -15.04 13.13
CA ILE A 98 0.14 -14.05 12.86
C ILE A 98 0.32 -13.14 14.08
N ARG A 99 -0.79 -12.64 14.66
CA ARG A 99 -0.75 -11.82 15.87
C ARG A 99 -0.04 -12.53 17.02
N GLU A 100 -0.45 -13.75 17.35
CA GLU A 100 0.16 -14.56 18.42
C GLU A 100 1.66 -14.79 18.20
N THR A 101 2.07 -14.99 16.95
CA THR A 101 3.49 -15.21 16.60
C THR A 101 4.36 -14.00 16.94
N PHE A 102 3.87 -12.79 16.66
CA PHE A 102 4.60 -11.54 16.96
C PHE A 102 4.44 -11.10 18.41
N LEU A 103 3.33 -11.41 19.08
CA LEU A 103 3.18 -11.21 20.53
C LEU A 103 4.18 -12.08 21.31
N HIS A 104 4.34 -13.35 20.93
CA HIS A 104 5.27 -14.25 21.59
C HIS A 104 6.74 -13.91 21.29
N ASN A 105 7.06 -13.48 20.08
CA ASN A 105 8.40 -13.04 19.73
C ASN A 105 8.37 -11.84 18.77
N PRO A 106 8.44 -10.60 19.31
CA PRO A 106 8.46 -9.37 18.54
C PRO A 106 9.69 -9.23 17.62
N ARG A 107 10.81 -9.88 17.94
CA ARG A 107 12.06 -9.83 17.17
C ARG A 107 12.07 -10.76 15.96
N ARG A 108 11.06 -11.63 15.82
CA ARG A 108 11.00 -12.60 14.73
C ARG A 108 10.85 -11.88 13.39
N SER A 109 11.60 -12.30 12.38
CA SER A 109 11.46 -11.74 11.04
C SER A 109 10.17 -12.22 10.36
N VAL A 110 9.60 -11.39 9.48
CA VAL A 110 8.40 -11.75 8.71
C VAL A 110 8.62 -13.01 7.87
N ARG A 111 9.82 -13.22 7.31
CA ARG A 111 10.17 -14.46 6.59
C ARG A 111 10.19 -15.67 7.51
N SER A 112 10.72 -15.53 8.73
CA SER A 112 10.70 -16.61 9.71
C SER A 112 9.28 -16.93 10.17
N ALA A 113 8.44 -15.92 10.39
CA ALA A 113 7.03 -16.11 10.73
C ALA A 113 6.26 -16.79 9.59
N ALA A 114 6.50 -16.38 8.34
CA ALA A 114 5.93 -17.00 7.14
C ALA A 114 6.25 -18.49 7.04
N ARG A 115 7.53 -18.87 7.21
CA ARG A 115 7.95 -20.28 7.25
C ARG A 115 7.31 -21.05 8.41
N LYS A 116 7.24 -20.46 9.61
CA LYS A 116 6.65 -21.11 10.79
C LYS A 116 5.14 -21.35 10.64
N LEU A 117 4.44 -20.43 9.98
CA LEU A 117 2.99 -20.47 9.83
C LEU A 117 2.53 -21.22 8.57
N ASP A 118 3.48 -21.60 7.71
CA ASP A 118 3.25 -22.12 6.36
C ASP A 118 2.35 -21.19 5.54
N MET A 119 2.73 -19.91 5.49
CA MET A 119 2.00 -18.87 4.77
C MET A 119 2.93 -18.13 3.82
N PRO A 120 2.44 -17.64 2.67
CA PRO A 120 3.24 -16.82 1.79
C PRO A 120 3.66 -15.53 2.50
N PHE A 121 4.91 -15.13 2.30
CA PHE A 121 5.51 -13.93 2.90
C PHE A 121 4.64 -12.68 2.70
N SER A 122 4.07 -12.51 1.50
CA SER A 122 3.23 -11.38 1.15
C SER A 122 1.98 -11.27 2.02
N THR A 123 1.37 -12.40 2.39
CA THR A 123 0.21 -12.45 3.28
C THR A 123 0.60 -12.05 4.69
N VAL A 124 1.66 -12.64 5.24
CA VAL A 124 2.13 -12.29 6.59
C VAL A 124 2.50 -10.82 6.66
N TYR A 125 3.25 -10.31 5.68
CA TYR A 125 3.64 -8.91 5.61
C TYR A 125 2.43 -7.97 5.56
N LYS A 126 1.45 -8.24 4.68
CA LYS A 126 0.22 -7.43 4.56
C LYS A 126 -0.61 -7.44 5.83
N VAL A 127 -0.77 -8.60 6.46
CA VAL A 127 -1.51 -8.71 7.73
C VAL A 127 -0.79 -7.95 8.84
N THR A 128 0.52 -8.15 8.99
CA THR A 128 1.34 -7.44 9.97
C THR A 128 1.25 -5.92 9.78
N LYS A 129 1.34 -5.42 8.54
CA LYS A 129 1.39 -3.98 8.27
C LYS A 129 0.02 -3.30 8.21
N ASN A 130 -0.96 -3.91 7.54
CA ASN A 130 -2.24 -3.26 7.24
C ASN A 130 -3.32 -3.62 8.25
N THR A 131 -3.34 -4.87 8.73
CA THR A 131 -4.37 -5.36 9.65
C THR A 131 -3.97 -5.15 11.11
N LEU A 132 -2.76 -5.58 11.49
CA LEU A 132 -2.24 -5.47 12.85
C LEU A 132 -1.57 -4.13 13.13
N ARG A 133 -1.26 -3.36 12.09
CA ARG A 133 -0.57 -2.06 12.18
C ARG A 133 0.73 -2.11 13.00
N LEU A 134 1.48 -3.19 12.87
CA LEU A 134 2.79 -3.31 13.50
C LEU A 134 3.84 -2.56 12.69
N HIS A 135 4.73 -1.89 13.40
CA HIS A 135 5.87 -1.15 12.88
C HIS A 135 7.16 -1.90 13.24
N ALA A 136 8.12 -1.87 12.32
CA ALA A 136 9.41 -2.51 12.52
C ALA A 136 10.41 -1.46 13.03
N TYR A 137 10.69 -1.48 14.32
CA TYR A 137 11.65 -0.60 14.97
C TYR A 137 13.06 -1.19 14.86
N LYS A 138 14.01 -0.36 14.45
CA LYS A 138 15.42 -0.73 14.39
C LYS A 138 16.02 -0.64 15.79
N VAL A 139 16.66 -1.70 16.25
CA VAL A 139 17.34 -1.68 17.55
C VAL A 139 18.56 -0.77 17.45
N GLN A 140 18.62 0.23 18.34
CA GLN A 140 19.80 1.05 18.55
C GLN A 140 20.53 0.51 19.78
N ILE A 141 21.78 0.10 19.59
CA ILE A 141 22.66 -0.28 20.69
C ILE A 141 23.52 0.95 20.97
N VAL A 142 23.22 1.61 22.09
CA VAL A 142 23.93 2.80 22.57
C VAL A 142 24.71 2.39 23.81
N GLN A 143 25.89 2.97 24.02
CA GLN A 143 26.63 2.79 25.27
C GLN A 143 25.78 3.32 26.44
N VAL A 144 25.71 2.56 27.53
CA VAL A 144 25.12 3.04 28.79
C VAL A 144 26.07 4.09 29.33
N LEU A 145 25.53 5.26 29.70
CA LEU A 145 26.31 6.33 30.30
C LEU A 145 26.12 6.31 31.80
N GLU A 146 27.23 6.31 32.53
CA GLU A 146 27.19 6.48 33.97
C GLU A 146 26.84 7.95 34.31
N PRO A 147 26.22 8.22 35.47
CA PRO A 147 25.81 9.57 35.86
C PRO A 147 26.94 10.61 35.78
N ASP A 148 28.16 10.19 36.10
CA ASP A 148 29.36 11.05 36.08
C ASP A 148 29.95 11.27 34.68
N GLU A 149 29.60 10.43 33.70
CA GLU A 149 30.11 10.58 32.33
C GLU A 149 29.40 11.71 31.58
N THR A 150 28.12 11.94 31.87
CA THR A 150 27.34 13.02 31.24
C THR A 150 27.98 14.40 31.45
N PRO A 151 28.30 14.85 32.68
CA PRO A 151 28.95 16.13 32.88
C PRO A 151 30.38 16.17 32.31
N ARG A 152 31.12 15.06 32.35
CA ARG A 152 32.47 14.98 31.74
C ARG A 152 32.43 15.15 30.22
N ARG A 153 31.50 14.47 29.56
CA ARG A 153 31.28 14.60 28.10
C ARG A 153 30.83 16.00 27.73
N MET A 154 29.95 16.62 28.53
CA MET A 154 29.49 17.99 28.30
C MET A 154 30.62 19.01 28.48
N ALA A 155 31.45 18.85 29.52
CA ALA A 155 32.61 19.71 29.76
C ALA A 155 33.62 19.61 28.61
N PHE A 156 33.93 18.39 28.17
CA PHE A 156 34.80 18.16 27.01
C PHE A 156 34.24 18.78 25.73
N ALA A 157 32.95 18.58 25.45
CA ALA A 157 32.31 19.14 24.26
C ALA A 157 32.35 20.68 24.27
N THR A 158 32.04 21.29 25.42
CA THR A 158 32.11 22.74 25.60
C THR A 158 33.53 23.27 25.42
N ASP A 159 34.54 22.61 25.99
CA ASP A 159 35.95 22.99 25.84
C ASP A 159 36.42 22.88 24.39
N MET A 160 36.04 21.80 23.69
CA MET A 160 36.36 21.63 22.27
C MET A 160 35.68 22.68 21.39
N LEU A 161 34.42 23.03 21.67
CA LEU A 161 33.73 24.09 20.95
C LEU A 161 34.44 25.44 21.09
N ARG A 162 34.86 25.82 22.31
CA ARG A 162 35.61 27.06 22.54
C ARG A 162 36.93 27.07 21.78
N LYS A 163 37.68 25.97 21.79
CA LYS A 163 38.94 25.85 21.04
C LYS A 163 38.76 25.97 19.52
N ILE A 164 37.62 25.53 19.00
CA ILE A 164 37.27 25.70 17.58
C ILE A 164 36.96 27.17 17.26
N GLU A 165 36.26 27.87 18.15
CA GLU A 165 35.93 29.30 17.98
C GLU A 165 37.16 30.20 18.11
N ASP A 166 38.03 29.92 19.08
CA ASP A 166 39.20 30.75 19.39
C ASP A 166 40.31 30.64 18.32
N ALA A 167 40.37 29.53 17.59
CA ALA A 167 41.43 29.28 16.61
C ALA A 167 40.90 28.64 15.32
N ALA A 168 40.79 29.44 14.26
CA ALA A 168 40.32 29.01 12.93
C ALA A 168 41.09 27.81 12.33
N GLU A 169 42.34 27.62 12.71
CA GLU A 169 43.20 26.55 12.22
C GLU A 169 43.26 25.31 13.15
N PHE A 170 42.57 25.33 14.29
CA PHE A 170 42.63 24.28 15.31
C PHE A 170 42.29 22.89 14.74
N LEU A 171 41.18 22.78 13.99
CA LEU A 171 40.75 21.51 13.39
C LEU A 171 41.77 20.95 12.38
N LYS A 172 42.56 21.80 11.71
CA LYS A 172 43.57 21.35 10.75
C LYS A 172 44.80 20.73 11.41
N ARG A 173 44.96 20.88 12.72
CA ARG A 173 46.07 20.34 13.51
C ARG A 173 45.72 19.01 14.18
N ILE A 174 44.47 18.59 14.11
CA ILE A 174 44.01 17.36 14.76
C ILE A 174 44.06 16.21 13.76
N MET A 175 44.67 15.10 14.17
CA MET A 175 44.64 13.83 13.45
C MET A 175 44.05 12.77 14.37
N PHE A 176 42.97 12.14 13.94
CA PHE A 176 42.35 11.04 14.67
C PHE A 176 42.83 9.70 14.12
N SER A 177 43.04 8.74 15.02
CA SER A 177 43.26 7.33 14.70
C SER A 177 42.35 6.48 15.56
N ASP A 178 41.74 5.45 14.99
CA ASP A 178 41.00 4.43 15.71
C ASP A 178 41.46 3.02 15.32
N GLU A 179 41.11 2.05 16.14
CA GLU A 179 41.33 0.63 15.87
C GLU A 179 39.99 -0.09 15.80
N ALA A 180 39.77 -0.86 14.73
CA ALA A 180 38.53 -1.60 14.52
C ALA A 180 38.82 -3.10 14.32
N SER A 181 38.32 -3.93 15.24
CA SER A 181 38.45 -5.38 15.13
C SER A 181 37.28 -5.98 14.36
N SER A 182 37.56 -6.58 13.19
CA SER A 182 36.56 -7.29 12.39
C SER A 182 36.66 -8.80 12.59
N HIS A 183 35.54 -9.45 12.91
CA HIS A 183 35.45 -10.91 13.06
C HIS A 183 34.86 -11.54 11.80
N LEU A 184 35.55 -12.54 11.22
CA LEU A 184 35.10 -13.25 10.00
C LEU A 184 33.92 -14.22 10.25
N SER A 185 33.55 -14.47 11.51
CA SER A 185 32.57 -15.49 11.89
C SER A 185 31.10 -15.10 11.66
N GLY A 186 30.80 -13.90 11.13
CA GLY A 186 29.45 -13.52 10.71
C GLY A 186 28.41 -13.41 11.84
N ILE A 187 28.86 -13.42 13.10
CA ILE A 187 27.96 -13.44 14.26
C ILE A 187 27.31 -12.06 14.42
N ALA A 188 26.00 -12.03 14.16
CA ALA A 188 25.04 -10.95 14.39
C ALA A 188 25.24 -9.65 13.60
N ASN A 189 24.67 -9.60 12.39
CA ASN A 189 24.45 -8.34 11.68
C ASN A 189 23.36 -7.51 12.39
N ARG A 190 23.78 -6.51 13.19
CA ARG A 190 22.91 -5.56 13.91
C ARG A 190 21.94 -4.82 12.99
N HIS A 191 22.25 -4.68 11.69
CA HIS A 191 21.39 -4.00 10.72
C HIS A 191 20.11 -4.78 10.40
N HIS A 192 20.05 -6.08 10.71
CA HIS A 192 18.90 -6.94 10.40
C HIS A 192 17.95 -7.16 11.59
N VAL A 193 18.33 -6.71 12.80
CA VAL A 193 17.51 -6.87 13.99
C VAL A 193 16.43 -5.79 14.01
N ARG A 194 15.17 -6.22 13.89
CA ARG A 194 13.99 -5.36 14.01
C ARG A 194 13.02 -5.92 15.02
N ILE A 195 12.40 -5.04 15.80
CA ILE A 195 11.33 -5.37 16.75
C ILE A 195 10.02 -4.91 16.14
N TRP A 196 9.04 -5.81 16.04
CA TRP A 196 7.70 -5.50 15.57
C TRP A 196 6.80 -5.14 16.74
N GLY A 197 6.26 -3.92 16.75
CA GLY A 197 5.37 -3.43 17.81
C GLY A 197 4.36 -2.41 17.26
N SER A 198 3.27 -2.18 17.98
CA SER A 198 2.34 -1.06 17.70
C SER A 198 2.93 0.28 18.14
N GLU A 199 3.78 0.25 19.17
CA GLU A 199 4.44 1.40 19.77
C GLU A 199 5.95 1.18 19.80
N ASN A 200 6.70 2.28 19.95
CA ASN A 200 8.15 2.20 20.07
C ASN A 200 8.50 1.55 21.41
N PRO A 201 9.25 0.43 21.43
CA PRO A 201 9.59 -0.25 22.69
C PRO A 201 10.63 0.50 23.56
N HIS A 202 11.12 1.66 23.12
CA HIS A 202 12.15 2.46 23.77
C HIS A 202 11.83 3.96 23.70
#